data_AF-A0A2V9S8S9-F1
#
_entry.id   AF-A0A2V9S8S9-F1
#
_cell.length_a   1.000
_cell.length_b   1.000
_cell.length_c   1.000
_cell.angle_alpha   90.00
_cell.angle_beta   90.00
_cell.angle_gamma   90.00
#
_symmetry.space_group_name_H-M   'P 1'
#
loop_
_entity.id
_entity.type
_entity.pdbx_description
1 polymer ?
#
loop_
_entity_poly.entity_id
_entity_poly.type
_entity_poly.pdbx_seq_one_letter_code
_entity_poly.pdbx_strand_id
1 'polypeptide(L)'
;MVLCGPIDQGSHMSWFGKEKSPDGTNIIRHNAVERKFGFTEKSTAGFAQKREAAYEKLFGKALRVSHEVIPQVPHIDVYIFQRSRGDQIEYSLVTGGMSDLKMTLPRRAKDVPRRVELIFYCAEPRDEYISTLRWIAHFPHDSKSWLGYGHTMPNGAPQPLFGEAQNSIRFCLCRRS
;
A
#
# COMPACT_ATOMS: atom_id res chain seq x y z
N MET A 1 1.01 -12.94 7.97
CA MET A 1 1.61 -13.87 7.00
C MET A 1 2.32 -13.10 5.88
N VAL A 2 3.57 -12.76 6.17
CA VAL A 2 4.66 -12.49 5.22
C VAL A 2 4.67 -11.15 4.46
N LEU A 3 5.66 -10.34 4.87
CA LEU A 3 6.65 -9.75 3.96
C LEU A 3 7.95 -10.57 4.12
N CYS A 4 8.51 -11.13 3.04
CA CYS A 4 9.84 -11.80 3.03
C CYS A 4 10.56 -11.47 1.71
N GLY A 5 11.86 -11.18 1.63
CA GLY A 5 12.99 -11.32 2.58
C GLY A 5 14.12 -10.30 2.30
N PRO A 6 15.37 -10.54 2.77
CA PRO A 6 16.39 -9.52 3.00
C PRO A 6 16.95 -8.84 1.75
N ILE A 7 17.38 -7.58 1.93
CA ILE A 7 18.33 -6.89 1.05
C ILE A 7 19.70 -7.52 1.32
N ASP A 8 20.27 -8.16 0.31
CA ASP A 8 21.60 -8.80 0.35
C ASP A 8 22.67 -7.68 0.42
N GLN A 9 22.93 -7.16 1.63
CA GLN A 9 24.12 -6.35 1.92
C GLN A 9 25.20 -7.32 2.41
N GLY A 10 26.29 -7.41 1.66
CA GLY A 10 27.33 -8.39 1.89
C GLY A 10 28.00 -8.28 3.27
N SER A 11 28.43 -9.44 3.77
CA SER A 11 29.55 -9.62 4.71
C SER A 11 29.40 -9.01 6.12
N HIS A 12 28.75 -9.74 7.04
CA HIS A 12 29.38 -10.34 8.25
C HIS A 12 28.31 -11.10 9.07
N MET A 13 28.66 -12.30 9.55
CA MET A 13 27.83 -13.13 10.43
C MET A 13 27.51 -12.43 11.77
N SER A 14 26.23 -12.40 12.17
CA SER A 14 25.79 -12.75 13.54
C SER A 14 24.28 -12.59 13.78
N TRP A 15 23.63 -13.68 14.19
CA TRP A 15 22.57 -13.74 15.22
C TRP A 15 21.26 -12.93 15.01
N PHE A 16 20.31 -13.43 14.21
CA PHE A 16 18.89 -13.02 14.32
C PHE A 16 18.00 -14.25 14.50
N GLY A 17 17.31 -14.33 15.64
CA GLY A 17 16.27 -15.33 15.88
C GLY A 17 15.16 -15.20 14.85
N LYS A 18 14.80 -16.31 14.18
CA LYS A 18 13.70 -16.35 13.21
C LYS A 18 12.37 -16.33 13.96
N GLU A 19 11.88 -15.14 14.26
CA GLU A 19 10.53 -14.97 14.82
C GLU A 19 9.51 -15.47 13.78
N LYS A 20 8.58 -16.32 14.23
CA LYS A 20 7.55 -16.93 13.39
C LYS A 20 6.16 -16.62 13.96
N SER A 21 5.19 -16.40 13.09
CA SER A 21 3.78 -16.34 13.50
C SER A 21 3.26 -17.73 13.90
N PRO A 22 2.07 -17.83 14.54
CA PRO A 22 1.48 -19.11 14.96
C PRO A 22 1.30 -20.13 13.82
N ASP A 23 1.16 -19.67 12.58
CA ASP A 23 1.07 -20.47 11.35
C ASP A 23 2.45 -20.92 10.80
N GLY A 24 3.55 -20.61 11.49
CA GLY A 24 4.91 -20.98 11.11
C GLY A 24 5.58 -20.06 10.08
N THR A 25 4.93 -18.98 9.65
CA THR A 25 5.50 -18.04 8.67
C THR A 25 6.46 -17.03 9.28
N ASN A 26 7.49 -16.62 8.54
CA ASN A 26 8.54 -15.72 9.07
C ASN A 26 8.01 -14.30 9.26
N ILE A 27 8.32 -13.69 10.40
CA ILE A 27 8.05 -12.28 10.69
C ILE A 27 9.30 -11.46 10.36
N ILE A 28 9.15 -10.44 9.52
CA ILE A 28 10.20 -9.46 9.25
C ILE A 28 9.85 -8.15 9.95
N ARG A 29 10.77 -7.69 10.80
CA ARG A 29 10.68 -6.39 11.45
C ARG A 29 11.44 -5.36 10.61
N HIS A 30 10.78 -4.24 10.35
CA HIS A 30 11.39 -3.08 9.72
C HIS A 30 11.78 -2.09 10.83
N ASN A 31 13.07 -1.81 10.97
CA ASN A 31 13.59 -0.81 11.92
C ASN A 31 13.58 0.59 11.29
N ALA A 32 13.48 1.61 12.15
CA ALA A 32 13.53 3.05 11.88
C ALA A 32 12.90 3.52 10.55
N VAL A 33 11.66 4.01 10.67
CA VAL A 33 10.87 4.64 9.60
C VAL A 33 11.52 5.98 9.22
N GLU A 34 12.16 6.08 8.05
CA GLU A 34 12.65 7.35 7.53
C GLU A 34 11.58 8.01 6.66
N ARG A 35 10.73 8.82 7.28
CA ARG A 35 9.72 9.62 6.56
C ARG A 35 10.37 10.78 5.84
N LYS A 36 10.01 10.96 4.58
CA LYS A 36 10.46 12.09 3.76
C LYS A 36 9.32 13.09 3.59
N PHE A 37 9.63 14.38 3.71
CA PHE A 37 8.69 15.47 3.48
C PHE A 37 9.14 16.31 2.27
N GLY A 38 8.18 16.82 1.52
CA GLY A 38 8.42 17.64 0.33
C GLY A 38 7.44 17.34 -0.80
N PHE A 39 7.78 17.80 -2.01
CA PHE A 39 6.98 17.55 -3.21
C PHE A 39 7.72 16.57 -4.12
N THR A 40 6.97 15.68 -4.77
CA THR A 40 7.52 14.83 -5.82
C THR A 40 7.93 15.67 -7.03
N GLU A 41 8.97 15.23 -7.75
CA GLU A 41 9.47 15.95 -8.92
C GLU A 41 8.39 16.06 -10.02
N LYS A 42 8.43 17.11 -10.84
CA LYS A 42 7.52 17.28 -11.99
C LYS A 42 7.49 16.07 -12.95
N SER A 43 8.55 15.25 -12.97
CA SER A 43 8.66 14.03 -13.76
C SER A 43 7.61 12.97 -13.39
N THR A 44 7.00 13.04 -12.20
CA THR A 44 5.90 12.14 -11.79
C THR A 44 4.51 12.66 -12.16
N ALA A 45 4.37 13.91 -12.60
CA ALA A 45 3.07 14.53 -12.89
C ALA A 45 2.27 13.79 -13.97
N GLY A 46 2.97 13.16 -14.94
CA GLY A 46 2.31 12.35 -15.99
C GLY A 46 1.73 11.02 -15.50
N PHE A 47 2.08 10.56 -14.29
CA PHE A 47 1.52 9.34 -13.71
C PHE A 47 0.13 9.56 -13.12
N ALA A 48 -0.12 10.74 -12.52
CA ALA A 48 -1.41 11.06 -11.91
C ALA A 48 -2.56 10.96 -12.93
N GLN A 49 -2.42 11.62 -14.09
CA GLN A 49 -3.44 11.62 -15.14
C GLN A 49 -3.74 10.21 -15.67
N LYS A 50 -2.70 9.41 -15.94
CA LYS A 50 -2.88 8.02 -16.40
C LYS A 50 -3.55 7.14 -15.35
N ARG A 51 -3.21 7.35 -14.07
CA ARG A 51 -3.78 6.64 -12.94
C ARG A 51 -5.25 7.01 -12.74
N GLU A 52 -5.59 8.29 -12.74
CA GLU A 52 -6.96 8.78 -12.65
C GLU A 52 -7.83 8.26 -13.79
N ALA A 53 -7.33 8.28 -15.03
CA ALA A 53 -8.03 7.69 -16.17
C ALA A 53 -8.26 6.17 -16.00
N ALA A 54 -7.29 5.45 -15.43
CA ALA A 54 -7.46 4.04 -15.11
C ALA A 54 -8.51 3.82 -14.02
N TYR A 55 -8.57 4.71 -13.02
CA TYR A 55 -9.59 4.64 -11.97
C TYR A 55 -10.97 4.90 -12.51
N GLU A 56 -11.14 5.93 -13.35
CA GLU A 56 -12.42 6.24 -13.97
C GLU A 56 -12.92 5.06 -14.83
N LYS A 57 -12.02 4.40 -15.57
CA LYS A 57 -12.36 3.21 -16.33
C LYS A 57 -12.77 2.01 -15.47
N LEU A 58 -12.17 1.83 -14.30
CA LEU A 58 -12.38 0.67 -13.43
C LEU A 58 -13.56 0.85 -12.47
N PHE A 59 -13.74 2.05 -11.94
CA PHE A 59 -14.64 2.34 -10.83
C PHE A 59 -15.68 3.42 -11.16
N GLY A 60 -15.55 4.11 -12.29
CA GLY A 60 -16.34 5.30 -12.61
C GLY A 60 -15.79 6.55 -11.90
N LYS A 61 -16.61 7.60 -11.84
CA LYS A 61 -16.22 8.85 -11.16
C LYS A 61 -16.05 8.62 -9.67
N ALA A 62 -14.99 9.18 -9.09
CA ALA A 62 -14.81 9.17 -7.64
C ALA A 62 -15.96 9.94 -6.97
N LEU A 63 -16.51 9.37 -5.90
CA LEU A 63 -17.45 10.05 -5.03
C LEU A 63 -16.78 11.25 -4.35
N ARG A 64 -15.56 11.05 -3.85
CA ARG A 64 -14.69 12.09 -3.27
C ARG A 64 -13.24 11.62 -3.21
N VAL A 65 -12.32 12.55 -2.93
CA VAL A 65 -10.90 12.28 -2.68
C VAL A 65 -10.53 12.81 -1.30
N SER A 66 -9.85 12.00 -0.49
CA SER A 66 -9.22 12.42 0.76
C SER A 66 -7.77 12.76 0.48
N HIS A 67 -7.44 14.05 0.50
CA HIS A 67 -6.08 14.51 0.27
C HIS A 67 -5.20 14.34 1.51
N GLU A 68 -3.92 14.01 1.30
CA GLU A 68 -2.96 14.02 2.40
C GLU A 68 -2.67 15.45 2.84
N VAL A 69 -2.87 15.74 4.12
CA VAL A 69 -2.64 17.11 4.63
C VAL A 69 -1.14 17.39 4.81
N ILE A 70 -0.39 16.38 5.21
CA ILE A 70 1.06 16.49 5.46
C ILE A 70 1.79 16.10 4.17
N PRO A 71 2.70 16.94 3.63
CA PRO A 71 3.37 16.67 2.37
C PRO A 71 4.47 15.61 2.52
N GLN A 72 4.08 14.38 2.84
CA GLN A 72 4.98 13.23 2.84
C GLN A 72 5.29 12.83 1.41
N VAL A 73 6.44 12.15 1.21
CA VAL A 73 6.92 11.73 -0.10
C VAL A 73 6.97 10.20 -0.17
N PRO A 74 6.20 9.56 -1.08
CA PRO A 74 5.27 10.17 -2.04
C PRO A 74 4.02 10.74 -1.36
N HIS A 75 3.39 11.77 -1.95
CA HIS A 75 2.11 12.27 -1.45
C HIS A 75 1.01 11.22 -1.69
N ILE A 76 0.24 10.85 -0.66
CA ILE A 76 -0.76 9.78 -0.76
C ILE A 76 -2.19 10.29 -0.55
N ASP A 77 -2.88 10.49 -1.66
CA ASP A 77 -4.32 10.68 -1.65
C ASP A 77 -5.06 9.34 -1.54
N VAL A 78 -6.32 9.38 -1.10
CA VAL A 78 -7.22 8.22 -1.12
C VAL A 78 -8.49 8.59 -1.87
N TYR A 79 -8.68 7.98 -3.04
CA TYR A 79 -9.85 8.09 -3.88
C TYR A 79 -10.94 7.16 -3.35
N ILE A 80 -12.17 7.67 -3.26
CA ILE A 80 -13.31 6.94 -2.72
C ILE A 80 -14.31 6.76 -3.83
N PHE A 81 -14.57 5.52 -4.21
CA PHE A 81 -15.58 5.15 -5.20
C PHE A 81 -16.74 4.45 -4.52
N GLN A 82 -17.93 4.70 -5.03
CA GLN A 82 -19.17 4.08 -4.59
C GLN A 82 -19.71 3.22 -5.72
N ARG A 83 -20.14 2.00 -5.40
CA ARG A 83 -20.81 1.10 -6.33
C ARG A 83 -22.07 0.52 -5.71
N SER A 84 -23.17 0.57 -6.44
CA SER A 84 -24.39 -0.16 -6.09
C SER A 84 -24.27 -1.62 -6.54
N ARG A 85 -24.62 -2.56 -5.66
CA ARG A 85 -24.66 -4.00 -5.92
C ARG A 85 -26.00 -4.55 -5.43
N GLY A 86 -27.00 -4.53 -6.30
CA GLY A 86 -28.39 -4.73 -5.89
C GLY A 86 -28.82 -3.62 -4.94
N ASP A 87 -29.40 -3.98 -3.80
CA ASP A 87 -29.84 -3.05 -2.75
C ASP A 87 -28.72 -2.62 -1.79
N GLN A 88 -27.50 -3.14 -1.99
CA GLN A 88 -26.34 -2.84 -1.16
C GLN A 88 -25.44 -1.79 -1.81
N ILE A 89 -24.79 -0.98 -0.98
CA ILE A 89 -23.75 -0.04 -1.40
C ILE A 89 -22.40 -0.59 -0.93
N GLU A 90 -21.46 -0.71 -1.86
CA GLU A 90 -20.08 -1.09 -1.58
C GLU A 90 -19.15 0.08 -1.95
N TYR A 91 -18.07 0.26 -1.18
CA TYR A 91 -17.07 1.28 -1.42
C TYR A 91 -15.72 0.66 -1.77
N SER A 92 -14.98 1.36 -2.64
CA SER A 92 -13.57 1.07 -2.93
C SER A 92 -12.74 2.28 -2.55
N LEU A 93 -11.80 2.10 -1.61
CA LEU A 93 -10.78 3.09 -1.29
C LEU A 93 -9.53 2.75 -2.09
N VAL A 94 -9.03 3.69 -2.88
CA VAL A 94 -7.89 3.47 -3.77
C VAL A 94 -6.84 4.53 -3.49
N THR A 95 -5.60 4.12 -3.20
CA THR A 95 -4.51 5.09 -3.00
C THR A 95 -4.23 5.84 -4.30
N GLY A 96 -3.77 7.07 -4.22
CA GLY A 96 -3.28 7.84 -5.35
C GLY A 96 -1.94 8.45 -4.98
N GLY A 97 -0.89 8.06 -5.70
CA GLY A 97 0.45 8.61 -5.50
C GLY A 97 1.45 7.57 -4.97
N MET A 98 0.99 6.44 -4.44
CA MET A 98 1.88 5.34 -4.04
C MET A 98 2.74 4.87 -5.20
N SER A 99 2.16 4.88 -6.41
CA SER A 99 2.83 4.51 -7.66
C SER A 99 3.74 5.60 -8.24
N ASP A 100 3.74 6.82 -7.72
CA ASP A 100 4.58 7.93 -8.22
C ASP A 100 6.06 7.67 -7.97
N LEU A 101 6.39 6.88 -6.93
CA LEU A 101 7.74 6.38 -6.67
C LEU A 101 7.81 4.85 -6.82
N LYS A 102 9.00 4.34 -7.17
CA LYS A 102 9.24 2.91 -7.22
C LYS A 102 9.46 2.40 -5.80
N MET A 103 8.79 1.32 -5.42
CA MET A 103 9.11 0.57 -4.21
C MET A 103 10.51 -0.04 -4.29
N THR A 104 11.06 -0.42 -3.14
CA THR A 104 12.38 -1.05 -3.04
C THR A 104 12.23 -2.56 -3.05
N LEU A 105 12.54 -3.17 -4.19
CA LEU A 105 12.45 -4.62 -4.38
C LEU A 105 13.81 -5.30 -4.17
N PRO A 106 13.86 -6.53 -3.62
CA PRO A 106 15.09 -7.30 -3.54
C PRO A 106 15.58 -7.65 -4.96
N ARG A 107 16.90 -7.75 -5.13
CA ARG A 107 17.54 -8.00 -6.45
C ARG A 107 17.02 -9.24 -7.17
N ARG A 108 16.53 -10.23 -6.43
CA ARG A 108 16.01 -11.51 -6.94
C ARG A 108 14.53 -11.46 -7.36
N ALA A 109 13.77 -10.43 -6.96
CA ALA A 109 12.38 -10.26 -7.39
C ALA A 109 12.33 -9.79 -8.86
N LYS A 110 12.44 -10.75 -9.77
CA LYS A 110 12.15 -10.57 -11.19
C LYS A 110 10.64 -10.59 -11.37
N ASP A 111 10.13 -9.80 -12.32
CA ASP A 111 8.72 -9.76 -12.72
C ASP A 111 7.70 -9.24 -11.69
N VAL A 112 8.16 -8.71 -10.56
CA VAL A 112 7.30 -8.01 -9.60
C VAL A 112 7.15 -6.53 -9.98
N PRO A 113 5.91 -6.00 -10.05
CA PRO A 113 5.69 -4.58 -10.32
C PRO A 113 6.32 -3.70 -9.26
N ARG A 114 7.05 -2.67 -9.71
CA ARG A 114 7.74 -1.72 -8.83
C ARG A 114 6.88 -0.55 -8.41
N ARG A 115 5.71 -0.38 -9.03
CA ARG A 115 4.77 0.72 -8.82
C ARG A 115 3.39 0.10 -8.73
N VAL A 116 2.70 0.31 -7.62
CA VAL A 116 1.39 -0.28 -7.33
C VAL A 116 0.53 0.74 -6.60
N GLU A 117 -0.77 0.51 -6.61
CA GLU A 117 -1.74 1.23 -5.79
C GLU A 117 -2.52 0.19 -4.98
N LEU A 118 -2.98 0.56 -3.80
CA LEU A 118 -3.77 -0.30 -2.93
C LEU A 118 -5.25 -0.06 -3.22
N ILE A 119 -6.03 -1.13 -3.26
CA ILE A 119 -7.49 -1.08 -3.25
C ILE A 119 -7.98 -1.76 -1.97
N PHE A 120 -8.87 -1.08 -1.26
CA PHE A 120 -9.55 -1.62 -0.10
C PHE A 120 -11.06 -1.59 -0.32
N TYR A 121 -11.70 -2.75 -0.20
CA TYR A 121 -13.16 -2.87 -0.33
C TYR A 121 -13.78 -2.87 1.06
N CYS A 122 -14.79 -2.02 1.26
CA CYS A 122 -15.48 -1.86 2.54
C CYS A 122 -16.96 -1.48 2.36
N ALA A 123 -17.78 -1.80 3.36
CA ALA A 123 -19.18 -1.38 3.42
C ALA A 123 -19.34 0.12 3.71
N GLU A 124 -18.38 0.74 4.41
CA GLU A 124 -18.38 2.16 4.76
C GLU A 124 -16.96 2.74 4.67
N PRO A 125 -16.77 3.92 4.05
CA PRO A 125 -15.46 4.56 3.88
C PRO A 125 -15.06 5.34 5.15
N ARG A 126 -14.78 4.62 6.24
CA ARG A 126 -14.42 5.20 7.55
C ARG A 126 -13.06 5.89 7.51
N ASP A 127 -12.90 6.97 8.26
CA ASP A 127 -11.65 7.74 8.34
C ASP A 127 -10.47 6.92 8.88
N GLU A 128 -10.73 5.96 9.76
CA GLU A 128 -9.75 4.98 10.25
C GLU A 128 -9.18 4.14 9.10
N TYR A 129 -10.03 3.66 8.17
CA TYR A 129 -9.57 2.88 7.01
C TYR A 129 -8.76 3.72 6.04
N ILE A 130 -9.16 4.96 5.81
CA ILE A 130 -8.42 5.92 4.98
C ILE A 130 -7.03 6.17 5.57
N SER A 131 -6.98 6.40 6.89
CA SER A 131 -5.73 6.65 7.62
C SER A 131 -4.80 5.43 7.62
N THR A 132 -5.35 4.23 7.87
CA THR A 132 -4.60 2.97 7.78
C THR A 132 -4.09 2.72 6.37
N LEU A 133 -4.93 2.92 5.34
CA LEU A 133 -4.53 2.69 3.96
C LEU A 133 -3.39 3.62 3.54
N ARG A 134 -3.46 4.90 3.96
CA ARG A 134 -2.38 5.88 3.76
C ARG A 134 -1.09 5.45 4.45
N TRP A 135 -1.17 4.97 5.69
CA TRP A 135 -0.01 4.44 6.42
C TRP A 135 0.63 3.24 5.69
N ILE A 136 -0.18 2.30 5.18
CA ILE A 136 0.31 1.15 4.42
C ILE A 136 0.94 1.59 3.09
N ALA A 137 0.41 2.61 2.43
CA ALA A 137 0.95 3.11 1.16
C ALA A 137 2.36 3.73 1.32
N HIS A 138 2.62 4.37 2.45
CA HIS A 138 3.94 4.92 2.79
C HIS A 138 4.96 3.84 3.18
N PHE A 139 4.50 2.77 3.84
CA PHE A 139 5.35 1.71 4.36
C PHE A 139 6.48 1.23 3.42
N PRO A 140 6.24 0.87 2.13
CA PRO A 140 7.33 0.41 1.26
C PRO A 140 8.38 1.48 0.94
N HIS A 141 8.00 2.76 0.99
CA HIS A 141 8.90 3.89 0.72
C HIS A 141 9.71 4.27 1.96
N ASP A 142 9.04 4.33 3.11
CA ASP A 142 9.64 4.64 4.41
C ASP A 142 10.59 3.53 4.87
N SER A 143 10.18 2.27 4.70
CA SER A 143 10.89 1.09 5.23
C SER A 143 11.81 0.42 4.21
N LYS A 144 12.05 1.06 3.05
CA LYS A 144 12.80 0.52 1.90
C LYS A 144 12.39 -0.93 1.58
N SER A 145 11.08 -1.12 1.44
CA SER A 145 10.43 -2.41 1.23
C SER A 145 9.51 -2.37 0.00
N TRP A 146 8.67 -3.40 -0.16
CA TRP A 146 7.71 -3.53 -1.25
C TRP A 146 6.48 -4.33 -0.81
N LEU A 147 5.35 -4.05 -1.47
CA LEU A 147 4.11 -4.79 -1.32
C LEU A 147 3.82 -5.56 -2.61
N GLY A 148 3.40 -6.81 -2.47
CA GLY A 148 3.25 -7.76 -3.57
C GLY A 148 2.00 -8.60 -3.43
N TYR A 149 1.55 -9.17 -4.55
CA TYR A 149 0.45 -10.12 -4.54
C TYR A 149 0.76 -11.31 -3.60
N GLY A 150 -0.22 -11.67 -2.77
CA GLY A 150 -0.08 -12.76 -1.80
C GLY A 150 0.64 -12.40 -0.49
N HIS A 151 1.20 -11.18 -0.37
CA HIS A 151 1.72 -10.70 0.91
C HIS A 151 0.57 -10.46 1.89
N THR A 152 0.81 -10.73 3.17
CA THR A 152 -0.12 -10.34 4.23
C THR A 152 0.58 -9.59 5.34
N MET A 153 -0.13 -8.58 5.86
CA MET A 153 0.31 -7.80 7.01
C MET A 153 -0.44 -8.26 8.24
N PRO A 154 0.24 -8.41 9.40
CA PRO A 154 -0.45 -8.59 10.67
C PRO A 154 -1.46 -7.47 10.85
N ASN A 155 -2.68 -7.80 11.30
CA ASN A 155 -3.76 -6.83 11.46
C ASN A 155 -3.53 -5.90 12.68
N GLY A 156 -2.30 -5.56 13.05
CA GLY A 156 -2.01 -4.75 14.26
C GLY A 156 -2.15 -5.52 15.59
N ALA A 157 -1.39 -5.08 16.60
CA ALA A 157 -1.50 -5.53 17.99
C ALA A 157 -0.99 -4.40 18.91
N PRO A 158 -1.64 -4.11 20.06
CA PRO A 158 -2.81 -4.80 20.62
C PRO A 158 -4.15 -4.41 19.98
N GLN A 159 -4.20 -3.32 19.21
CA GLN A 159 -5.40 -2.85 18.52
C GLN A 159 -5.32 -3.18 17.03
N PRO A 160 -6.43 -3.65 16.43
CA PRO A 160 -6.38 -4.07 15.05
C PRO A 160 -6.39 -2.88 14.06
N LEU A 161 -5.62 -2.98 12.97
CA LEU A 161 -5.51 -1.96 11.91
C LEU A 161 -6.83 -1.80 11.13
N PHE A 162 -7.53 -2.91 10.97
CA PHE A 162 -8.88 -3.00 10.45
C PHE A 162 -9.70 -3.73 11.50
N GLY A 163 -10.87 -3.19 11.89
CA GLY A 163 -11.76 -3.87 12.86
C GLY A 163 -12.08 -5.33 12.48
N GLU A 164 -12.79 -6.07 13.33
CA GLU A 164 -12.97 -7.54 13.19
C GLU A 164 -13.75 -8.03 11.93
N ALA A 165 -14.19 -7.11 11.07
CA ALA A 165 -14.97 -7.44 9.87
C ALA A 165 -14.12 -8.03 8.73
N GLN A 166 -14.77 -8.80 7.85
CA GLN A 166 -14.21 -9.39 6.61
C GLN A 166 -13.84 -8.32 5.57
N ASN A 167 -12.84 -7.50 5.89
CA ASN A 167 -12.29 -6.51 4.99
C ASN A 167 -11.15 -7.12 4.17
N SER A 168 -11.07 -6.79 2.87
CA SER A 168 -9.98 -7.28 2.01
C SER A 168 -9.22 -6.12 1.37
N ILE A 169 -7.90 -6.15 1.53
CA ILE A 169 -6.98 -5.32 0.75
C ILE A 169 -6.55 -6.13 -0.46
N ARG A 170 -6.69 -5.56 -1.65
CA ARG A 170 -6.08 -6.08 -2.88
C ARG A 170 -5.00 -5.11 -3.36
N PHE A 171 -3.90 -5.67 -3.84
CA PHE A 171 -2.84 -4.92 -4.49
C PHE A 171 -3.20 -4.76 -5.97
N CYS A 172 -3.48 -3.52 -6.40
CA CYS A 172 -3.67 -3.22 -7.82
C CYS A 172 -2.32 -2.91 -8.45
N LEU A 173 -2.01 -3.63 -9.52
CA LEU A 173 -0.72 -3.52 -10.18
C LEU A 173 -0.83 -2.46 -11.28
N CYS A 174 -0.03 -1.39 -11.17
CA CYS A 174 0.18 -0.48 -12.28
C CYS A 174 1.10 -1.18 -13.29
N ARG A 175 0.52 -1.86 -14.30
CA ARG A 175 1.30 -2.35 -15.45
C ARG A 175 1.73 -1.14 -16.26
N ARG A 176 3.03 -1.04 -16.55
CA ARG A 176 3.51 -0.09 -17.57
C ARG A 176 2.89 -0.47 -18.92
N SER A 177 2.40 0.55 -19.63
CA SER A 177 2.63 0.68 -21.06
C SER A 177 4.00 1.34 -21.30
#